data_AF-A0A8H3BPE0-F1
#
_entry.id   AF-A0A8H3BPE0-F1
#
_cell.length_a   1.000
_cell.length_b   1.000
_cell.length_c   1.000
_cell.angle_alpha   90.00
_cell.angle_beta   90.00
_cell.angle_gamma   90.00
#
_symmetry.space_group_name_H-M   'P 1'
#
loop_
_entity.id
_entity.type
_entity.pdbx_description
1 polymer ?
#
loop_
_entity_poly.entity_id
_entity_poly.type
_entity_poly.pdbx_seq_one_letter_code
_entity_poly.pdbx_strand_id
1 'polypeptide(L)'
;MSDSIDDEFATLKPSLRRVIDTAFLKLSRRARSTHGTRPLQKKPREEPGSDEEGGFFNDEQEVSEEEHTSIPLSMIPAGLQMLDLPPDDEDVINVFRNAATGWESRPGAPRRRGSESDNEVPVDKDAGLSVLREDWRAVCAVLLGQKQDDEEEEEEEPPKKRMKKSMRKPELEQPERRVTRGQARAAAKHTEPSNKNIAAEDSDEGGGFLLVEDEGGFVPGSDDEQGGFLPPSDEEIGDAQDGFDSDRYSDDDDASSVSESGAPTESKPTRSRTKKDELDADVDMDDDWENNIPRSLTVRQLKEARLAFALFFPGVDANDPSLNTRRLGTKEVQQAAKALKENLTLNDISEMLSMFSSAPDGSIGLEEFGRMAVMARLI
;
A
#
# COMPACT_ATOMS: atom_id res chain seq x y z
N MET A 1 -27.80 -0.05 18.73
CA MET A 1 -26.39 0.23 18.38
C MET A 1 -25.97 -0.52 17.11
N SER A 2 -26.86 -0.69 16.12
CA SER A 2 -26.51 -1.29 14.83
C SER A 2 -26.32 -0.27 13.72
N ASP A 3 -26.65 1.01 13.97
CA ASP A 3 -26.59 2.07 12.94
C ASP A 3 -25.18 2.64 12.68
N SER A 4 -24.20 2.34 13.53
CA SER A 4 -22.90 3.04 13.51
C SER A 4 -21.95 2.62 12.38
N ILE A 5 -22.16 1.47 11.73
CA ILE A 5 -21.22 0.96 10.70
C ILE A 5 -21.55 1.59 9.33
N ASP A 6 -22.82 1.80 9.04
CA ASP A 6 -23.25 2.52 7.83
C ASP A 6 -22.82 3.99 7.86
N ASP A 7 -22.69 4.57 9.06
CA ASP A 7 -22.25 5.96 9.24
C ASP A 7 -20.83 6.19 8.70
N GLU A 8 -19.90 5.25 8.90
CA GLU A 8 -18.51 5.40 8.43
C GLU A 8 -18.40 5.30 6.90
N PHE A 9 -19.18 4.43 6.26
CA PHE A 9 -19.27 4.44 4.79
C PHE A 9 -19.91 5.74 4.29
N ALA A 10 -20.86 6.30 5.03
CA ALA A 10 -21.53 7.55 4.66
C ALA A 10 -20.64 8.79 4.76
N THR A 11 -19.59 8.78 5.60
CA THR A 11 -18.63 9.90 5.72
C THR A 11 -17.69 10.00 4.51
N LEU A 12 -17.42 8.91 3.79
CA LEU A 12 -16.53 8.88 2.63
C LEU A 12 -16.96 9.84 1.52
N LYS A 13 -15.98 10.33 0.73
CA LYS A 13 -16.24 11.11 -0.48
C LYS A 13 -17.23 10.36 -1.41
N PRO A 14 -18.27 11.03 -1.97
CA PRO A 14 -19.26 10.36 -2.83
C PRO A 14 -18.67 9.66 -4.06
N SER A 15 -17.53 10.14 -4.57
CA SER A 15 -16.77 9.47 -5.63
C SER A 15 -16.28 8.10 -5.20
N LEU A 16 -15.68 8.02 -4.01
CA LEU A 16 -15.09 6.79 -3.47
C LEU A 16 -16.17 5.75 -3.15
N ARG A 17 -17.30 6.17 -2.57
CA ARG A 17 -18.48 5.30 -2.39
C ARG A 17 -18.94 4.66 -3.70
N ARG A 18 -19.00 5.42 -4.80
CA ARG A 18 -19.36 4.90 -6.12
C ARG A 18 -18.33 3.89 -6.64
N VAL A 19 -17.04 4.13 -6.40
CA VAL A 19 -15.97 3.21 -6.80
C VAL A 19 -16.09 1.89 -6.05
N ILE A 20 -16.29 1.92 -4.72
CA ILE A 20 -16.51 0.72 -3.88
C ILE A 20 -17.73 -0.07 -4.37
N ASP A 21 -18.87 0.60 -4.58
CA ASP A 21 -20.09 -0.06 -5.08
C ASP A 21 -19.93 -0.62 -6.51
N THR A 22 -19.21 0.10 -7.38
CA THR A 22 -18.94 -0.35 -8.75
C THR A 22 -18.03 -1.57 -8.76
N ALA A 23 -17.04 -1.63 -7.87
CA ALA A 23 -16.18 -2.78 -7.70
C ALA A 23 -16.99 -3.99 -7.25
N PHE A 24 -17.82 -3.84 -6.21
CA PHE A 24 -18.71 -4.88 -5.72
C PHE A 24 -19.59 -5.45 -6.85
N LEU A 25 -20.32 -4.58 -7.57
CA LEU A 25 -21.22 -5.01 -8.65
C LEU A 25 -20.51 -5.77 -9.78
N LYS A 26 -19.28 -5.39 -10.11
CA LYS A 26 -18.47 -6.08 -11.13
C LYS A 26 -18.08 -7.48 -10.66
N LEU A 27 -17.72 -7.65 -9.38
CA LEU A 27 -17.38 -8.94 -8.80
C LEU A 27 -18.60 -9.85 -8.69
N SER A 28 -19.75 -9.34 -8.23
CA SER A 28 -21.00 -10.13 -8.16
C SER A 28 -21.46 -10.58 -9.55
N ARG A 29 -21.22 -9.78 -10.60
CA ARG A 29 -21.45 -10.20 -12.00
C ARG A 29 -20.46 -11.29 -12.43
N ARG A 30 -19.18 -11.14 -12.10
CA ARG A 30 -18.12 -12.11 -12.46
C ARG A 30 -18.34 -13.46 -11.79
N ALA A 31 -18.69 -13.48 -10.51
CA ALA A 31 -18.97 -14.70 -9.75
C ALA A 31 -20.10 -15.53 -10.38
N ARG A 32 -21.16 -14.86 -10.86
CA ARG A 32 -22.27 -15.54 -11.55
C ARG A 32 -21.87 -16.07 -12.91
N SER A 33 -21.06 -15.31 -13.64
CA SER A 33 -20.52 -15.77 -14.92
C SER A 33 -19.70 -17.05 -14.76
N THR A 34 -18.96 -17.22 -13.65
CA THR A 34 -18.14 -18.41 -13.41
C THR A 34 -18.96 -19.64 -12.99
N HIS A 35 -20.08 -19.45 -12.29
CA HIS A 35 -20.95 -20.56 -11.89
C HIS A 35 -21.98 -20.97 -12.96
N GLY A 36 -22.37 -20.05 -13.85
CA GLY A 36 -23.38 -20.30 -14.88
C GLY A 36 -22.92 -21.16 -16.05
N THR A 37 -21.62 -21.27 -16.30
CA THR A 37 -21.08 -22.11 -17.39
C THR A 37 -20.73 -23.49 -16.90
N ARG A 38 -21.65 -24.18 -16.21
CA ARG A 38 -21.55 -25.64 -16.13
C ARG A 38 -21.86 -26.13 -17.56
N PRO A 39 -20.90 -26.68 -18.31
CA PRO A 39 -21.18 -27.15 -19.66
C PRO A 39 -22.33 -28.13 -19.54
N LEU A 40 -23.46 -27.80 -20.16
CA LEU A 40 -24.56 -28.73 -20.36
C LEU A 40 -23.92 -30.01 -20.88
N GLN A 41 -23.76 -30.99 -20.00
CA GLN A 41 -23.36 -32.32 -20.42
C GLN A 41 -24.44 -32.71 -21.39
N LYS A 42 -24.07 -32.72 -22.68
CA LYS A 42 -24.91 -33.21 -23.76
C LYS A 42 -25.38 -34.58 -23.31
N LYS A 43 -26.62 -34.66 -22.80
CA LYS A 43 -27.30 -35.94 -22.68
C LYS A 43 -27.24 -36.55 -24.07
N PRO A 44 -26.76 -37.81 -24.22
CA PRO A 44 -26.80 -38.50 -25.48
C PRO A 44 -28.23 -38.44 -26.01
N ARG A 45 -28.36 -37.82 -27.18
CA ARG A 45 -29.57 -37.67 -27.96
C ARG A 45 -30.05 -39.07 -28.36
N GLU A 46 -31.03 -39.60 -27.65
CA GLU A 46 -31.91 -40.62 -28.20
C GLU A 46 -32.96 -39.94 -29.09
N GLU A 47 -33.21 -40.61 -30.21
CA GLU A 47 -33.87 -40.18 -31.44
C GLU A 47 -35.38 -39.80 -31.31
N PRO A 48 -35.96 -39.16 -32.35
CA PRO A 48 -37.02 -38.18 -32.25
C PRO A 48 -38.44 -38.75 -32.42
N GLY A 49 -39.42 -38.07 -31.82
CA GLY A 49 -40.83 -38.31 -32.11
C GLY A 49 -41.76 -37.30 -31.46
N SER A 50 -42.02 -36.17 -32.13
CA SER A 50 -43.32 -35.51 -32.28
C SER A 50 -43.15 -34.02 -32.57
N ASP A 51 -43.71 -33.62 -33.70
CA ASP A 51 -43.85 -32.25 -34.18
C ASP A 51 -45.00 -31.56 -33.44
N GLU A 52 -44.74 -30.81 -32.38
CA GLU A 52 -45.77 -29.94 -31.78
C GLU A 52 -45.18 -28.55 -31.44
N GLU A 53 -45.34 -27.66 -32.41
CA GLU A 53 -45.91 -26.32 -32.25
C GLU A 53 -45.33 -25.37 -31.16
N GLY A 54 -44.35 -24.58 -31.62
CA GLY A 54 -44.10 -23.17 -31.32
C GLY A 54 -44.78 -22.50 -30.12
N GLY A 55 -44.01 -22.33 -29.04
CA GLY A 55 -44.22 -21.30 -28.03
C GLY A 55 -42.91 -20.56 -27.76
N PHE A 56 -42.78 -19.33 -28.25
CA PHE A 56 -41.73 -18.41 -27.81
C PHE A 56 -42.02 -18.03 -26.35
N PHE A 57 -41.56 -18.86 -25.41
CA PHE A 57 -41.37 -18.42 -24.03
C PHE A 57 -40.21 -17.42 -24.05
N ASN A 58 -40.55 -16.14 -24.19
CA ASN A 58 -39.75 -15.09 -23.57
C ASN A 58 -39.90 -15.31 -22.06
N ASP A 59 -39.11 -16.22 -21.52
CA ASP A 59 -38.73 -16.17 -20.11
C ASP A 59 -37.90 -14.90 -19.96
N GLU A 60 -38.61 -13.75 -19.88
CA GLU A 60 -38.18 -12.63 -19.08
C GLU A 60 -38.11 -13.14 -17.64
N GLN A 61 -37.06 -13.93 -17.40
CA GLN A 61 -36.63 -14.34 -16.09
C GLN A 61 -36.29 -13.04 -15.38
N GLU A 62 -37.27 -12.47 -14.68
CA GLU A 62 -37.06 -11.52 -13.60
C GLU A 62 -36.10 -12.20 -12.63
N VAL A 63 -34.80 -12.07 -12.93
CA VAL A 63 -33.73 -12.45 -12.02
C VAL A 63 -33.92 -11.51 -10.85
N SER A 64 -34.53 -12.02 -9.79
CA SER A 64 -34.78 -11.30 -8.55
C SER A 64 -33.51 -10.57 -8.15
N GLU A 65 -33.58 -9.24 -8.06
CA GLU A 65 -32.43 -8.39 -7.71
C GLU A 65 -31.83 -8.73 -6.33
N GLU A 66 -32.53 -9.59 -5.56
CA GLU A 66 -32.17 -10.14 -4.26
C GLU A 66 -30.89 -11.02 -4.27
N GLU A 67 -30.47 -11.55 -5.43
CA GLU A 67 -29.27 -12.41 -5.51
C GLU A 67 -27.95 -11.64 -5.60
N HIS A 68 -27.96 -10.30 -5.65
CA HIS A 68 -26.73 -9.50 -5.77
C HIS A 68 -26.06 -9.17 -4.44
N THR A 69 -26.48 -9.77 -3.33
CA THR A 69 -26.08 -9.30 -2.00
C THR A 69 -24.75 -9.86 -1.51
N SER A 70 -24.12 -10.80 -2.23
CA SER A 70 -22.86 -11.42 -1.78
C SER A 70 -21.81 -11.64 -2.88
N ILE A 71 -20.54 -11.72 -2.47
CA ILE A 71 -19.37 -12.03 -3.31
C ILE A 71 -18.60 -13.19 -2.67
N PRO A 72 -18.20 -14.23 -3.42
CA PRO A 72 -17.37 -15.30 -2.87
C PRO A 72 -15.98 -14.78 -2.47
N LEU A 73 -15.45 -15.29 -1.36
CA LEU A 73 -14.16 -14.87 -0.79
C LEU A 73 -13.00 -14.93 -1.81
N SER A 74 -13.02 -15.91 -2.72
CA SER A 74 -12.03 -16.07 -3.79
C SER A 74 -11.97 -14.93 -4.81
N MET A 75 -12.99 -14.08 -4.89
CA MET A 75 -13.05 -12.93 -5.79
C MET A 75 -12.55 -11.63 -5.14
N ILE A 76 -12.28 -11.64 -3.83
CA ILE A 76 -11.87 -10.45 -3.07
C ILE A 76 -10.53 -9.87 -3.54
N PRO A 77 -9.47 -10.66 -3.81
CA PRO A 77 -8.22 -10.12 -4.33
C PRO A 77 -8.41 -9.31 -5.62
N ALA A 78 -9.27 -9.78 -6.53
CA ALA A 78 -9.61 -9.05 -7.75
C ALA A 78 -10.36 -7.74 -7.46
N GLY A 79 -11.16 -7.72 -6.40
CA GLY A 79 -11.84 -6.51 -5.92
C GLY A 79 -10.90 -5.48 -5.31
N LEU A 80 -9.96 -5.93 -4.48
CA LEU A 80 -8.92 -5.08 -3.90
C LEU A 80 -8.07 -4.42 -4.99
N GLN A 81 -7.69 -5.19 -6.01
CA GLN A 81 -6.98 -4.66 -7.17
C GLN A 81 -7.75 -3.54 -7.90
N MET A 82 -9.09 -3.62 -7.96
CA MET A 82 -9.90 -2.57 -8.59
C MET A 82 -10.02 -1.29 -7.76
N LEU A 83 -9.70 -1.37 -6.46
CA LEU A 83 -9.64 -0.24 -5.54
C LEU A 83 -8.21 0.30 -5.38
N ASP A 84 -7.27 -0.18 -6.20
CA ASP A 84 -5.83 0.09 -6.09
C ASP A 84 -5.26 -0.28 -4.70
N LEU A 85 -5.81 -1.33 -4.09
CA LEU A 85 -5.31 -1.96 -2.87
C LEU A 85 -4.51 -3.23 -3.21
N PRO A 86 -3.53 -3.63 -2.38
CA PRO A 86 -2.76 -4.85 -2.63
C PRO A 86 -3.68 -6.10 -2.61
N PRO A 87 -3.68 -6.92 -3.67
CA PRO A 87 -4.58 -8.07 -3.77
C PRO A 87 -4.19 -9.24 -2.84
N ASP A 88 -2.92 -9.31 -2.45
CA ASP A 88 -2.31 -10.40 -1.66
C ASP A 88 -2.07 -10.03 -0.20
N ASP A 89 -2.77 -9.00 0.31
CA ASP A 89 -2.68 -8.58 1.71
C ASP A 89 -3.47 -9.57 2.59
N GLU A 90 -2.75 -10.51 3.21
CA GLU A 90 -3.32 -11.56 4.05
C GLU A 90 -4.12 -11.00 5.24
N ASP A 91 -3.72 -9.86 5.80
CA ASP A 91 -4.43 -9.25 6.93
C ASP A 91 -5.78 -8.73 6.49
N VAL A 92 -5.83 -8.06 5.33
CA VAL A 92 -7.08 -7.61 4.73
C VAL A 92 -7.97 -8.80 4.36
N ILE A 93 -7.40 -9.85 3.76
CA ILE A 93 -8.15 -11.07 3.41
C ILE A 93 -8.71 -11.74 4.68
N ASN A 94 -7.96 -11.76 5.79
CA ASN A 94 -8.42 -12.30 7.07
C ASN A 94 -9.56 -11.47 7.68
N VAL A 95 -9.54 -10.15 7.53
CA VAL A 95 -10.66 -9.28 7.92
C VAL A 95 -11.93 -9.64 7.12
N PHE A 96 -11.79 -9.86 5.82
CA PHE A 96 -12.90 -10.31 4.98
C PHE A 96 -13.38 -11.72 5.31
N ARG A 97 -12.48 -12.65 5.65
CA ARG A 97 -12.85 -13.98 6.16
C ARG A 97 -13.70 -13.85 7.41
N ASN A 98 -13.23 -13.05 8.38
CA ASN A 98 -13.95 -12.80 9.62
C ASN A 98 -15.33 -12.21 9.31
N ALA A 99 -15.42 -11.24 8.40
CA ALA A 99 -16.68 -10.63 7.98
C ALA A 99 -17.64 -11.65 7.34
N ALA A 100 -17.14 -12.49 6.41
CA ALA A 100 -17.91 -13.55 5.78
C ALA A 100 -18.41 -14.62 6.76
N THR A 101 -17.62 -14.94 7.78
CA THR A 101 -18.03 -15.86 8.86
C THR A 101 -19.02 -15.22 9.85
N GLY A 102 -19.27 -13.92 9.69
CA GLY A 102 -20.15 -13.11 10.51
C GLY A 102 -19.47 -12.58 11.77
N TRP A 103 -19.23 -11.27 11.80
CA TRP A 103 -18.97 -10.55 13.05
C TRP A 103 -20.21 -10.57 13.97
N GLU A 104 -21.36 -10.87 13.38
CA GLU A 104 -22.66 -11.02 14.05
C GLU A 104 -22.82 -12.30 14.87
N SER A 105 -21.76 -13.09 15.06
CA SER A 105 -21.69 -14.07 16.17
C SER A 105 -21.65 -13.39 17.56
N ARG A 106 -22.40 -12.30 17.73
CA ARG A 106 -22.74 -11.74 19.03
C ARG A 106 -23.44 -12.86 19.83
N PRO A 107 -23.08 -13.07 21.10
CA PRO A 107 -23.77 -14.01 21.96
C PRO A 107 -25.23 -13.57 22.09
N GLY A 108 -26.13 -14.20 21.33
CA GLY A 108 -27.57 -13.90 21.37
C GLY A 108 -28.30 -13.87 20.03
N ALA A 109 -27.60 -13.78 18.89
CA ALA A 109 -28.26 -13.96 17.60
C ALA A 109 -28.64 -15.45 17.46
N PRO A 110 -29.91 -15.80 17.15
CA PRO A 110 -30.31 -17.18 17.00
C PRO A 110 -29.54 -17.76 15.82
N ARG A 111 -28.51 -18.55 16.11
CA ARG A 111 -27.80 -19.36 15.12
C ARG A 111 -28.88 -20.05 14.30
N ARG A 112 -28.99 -19.71 13.01
CA ARG A 112 -29.79 -20.51 12.08
C ARG A 112 -29.31 -21.93 12.29
N ARG A 113 -30.21 -22.79 12.78
CA ARG A 113 -29.98 -24.19 13.10
C ARG A 113 -29.68 -24.92 11.79
N GLY A 114 -28.48 -24.68 11.27
CA GLY A 114 -27.90 -25.38 10.14
C GLY A 114 -27.65 -26.80 10.61
N SER A 115 -28.25 -27.73 9.88
CA SER A 115 -28.17 -29.16 10.09
C SER A 115 -26.71 -29.59 10.16
N GLU A 116 -26.19 -29.82 11.36
CA GLU A 116 -24.91 -30.49 11.65
C GLU A 116 -25.03 -31.95 11.15
N SER A 117 -24.87 -32.14 9.84
CA SER A 117 -24.71 -33.46 9.25
C SER A 117 -23.26 -33.87 9.46
N ASP A 118 -23.05 -34.65 10.52
CA ASP A 118 -21.79 -35.17 11.09
C ASP A 118 -21.00 -36.10 10.13
N ASN A 119 -20.70 -35.61 8.93
CA ASN A 119 -19.96 -36.34 7.91
C ASN A 119 -19.04 -35.38 7.15
N GLU A 120 -18.15 -34.71 7.89
CA GLU A 120 -17.19 -33.75 7.34
C GLU A 120 -15.99 -34.50 6.72
N VAL A 121 -16.05 -34.67 5.41
CA VAL A 121 -14.83 -34.76 4.59
C VAL A 121 -14.12 -33.41 4.70
N PRO A 122 -12.77 -33.34 4.82
CA PRO A 122 -12.03 -32.08 4.80
C PRO A 122 -12.14 -31.44 3.42
N VAL A 123 -13.25 -30.75 3.17
CA VAL A 123 -13.46 -29.90 2.01
C VAL A 123 -12.92 -28.52 2.39
N ASP A 124 -12.22 -27.87 1.46
CA ASP A 124 -11.60 -26.56 1.63
C ASP A 124 -12.52 -25.61 2.42
N LYS A 125 -12.10 -25.23 3.64
CA LYS A 125 -12.93 -24.47 4.60
C LYS A 125 -13.39 -23.11 4.06
N ASP A 126 -12.71 -22.61 3.02
CA ASP A 126 -13.01 -21.33 2.37
C ASP A 126 -13.99 -21.46 1.19
N ALA A 127 -14.23 -22.67 0.68
CA ALA A 127 -15.07 -22.94 -0.49
C ALA A 127 -16.57 -22.85 -0.14
N GLY A 128 -17.03 -21.63 0.14
CA GLY A 128 -18.42 -21.35 0.51
C GLY A 128 -18.61 -20.06 1.28
N LEU A 129 -17.52 -19.44 1.75
CA LEU A 129 -17.58 -18.14 2.40
C LEU A 129 -17.88 -17.05 1.37
N SER A 130 -18.91 -16.26 1.65
CA SER A 130 -19.30 -15.12 0.84
C SER A 130 -19.40 -13.88 1.71
N VAL A 131 -18.82 -12.78 1.25
CA VAL A 131 -18.88 -11.46 1.91
C VAL A 131 -20.14 -10.74 1.43
N LEU A 132 -20.92 -10.22 2.37
CA LEU A 132 -22.11 -9.42 2.08
C LEU A 132 -21.73 -8.02 1.58
N ARG A 133 -22.68 -7.36 0.91
CA ARG A 133 -22.47 -6.00 0.40
C ARG A 133 -22.16 -5.00 1.51
N GLU A 134 -22.83 -5.14 2.64
CA GLU A 134 -22.68 -4.29 3.81
C GLU A 134 -21.27 -4.44 4.39
N ASP A 135 -20.82 -5.69 4.59
CA ASP A 135 -19.48 -6.02 5.05
C ASP A 135 -18.39 -5.50 4.08
N TRP A 136 -18.61 -5.66 2.77
CA TRP A 136 -17.71 -5.13 1.76
C TRP A 136 -17.55 -3.62 1.87
N ARG A 137 -18.65 -2.90 2.01
CA ARG A 137 -18.65 -1.44 2.17
C ARG A 137 -17.95 -1.02 3.46
N ALA A 138 -18.22 -1.70 4.57
CA ALA A 138 -17.62 -1.39 5.86
C ALA A 138 -16.10 -1.58 5.84
N VAL A 139 -15.60 -2.74 5.38
CA VAL A 139 -14.16 -3.01 5.32
C VAL A 139 -13.45 -2.04 4.37
N CYS A 140 -14.01 -1.80 3.17
CA CYS A 140 -13.42 -0.84 2.23
C CYS A 140 -13.48 0.60 2.74
N ALA A 141 -14.49 0.96 3.55
CA ALA A 141 -14.58 2.28 4.16
C ALA A 141 -13.41 2.53 5.11
N VAL A 142 -13.11 1.58 5.99
CA VAL A 142 -12.00 1.68 6.94
C VAL A 142 -10.66 1.78 6.22
N LEU A 143 -10.42 0.89 5.24
CA LEU A 143 -9.15 0.85 4.51
C LEU A 143 -8.88 2.11 3.67
N LEU A 144 -9.92 2.68 3.06
CA LEU A 144 -9.78 3.86 2.20
C LEU A 144 -9.98 5.18 2.96
N GLY A 145 -10.69 5.16 4.09
CA GLY A 145 -10.89 6.32 4.96
C GLY A 145 -9.57 6.76 5.59
N GLN A 146 -8.77 5.82 6.10
CA GLN A 146 -7.46 6.11 6.68
C GLN A 146 -6.50 6.80 5.70
N LYS A 147 -6.56 6.42 4.43
CA LYS A 147 -5.70 7.01 3.39
C LYS A 147 -6.05 8.47 3.10
N GLN A 148 -7.29 8.88 3.35
CA GLN A 148 -7.76 10.22 3.00
C GLN A 148 -7.41 11.27 4.07
N ASP A 149 -7.42 10.87 5.35
CA ASP A 149 -7.10 11.76 6.46
C ASP A 149 -5.61 12.18 6.43
N ASP A 150 -4.72 11.30 5.98
CA ASP A 150 -3.29 11.59 5.81
C ASP A 150 -3.01 12.65 4.71
N GLU A 151 -3.83 12.75 3.67
CA GLU A 151 -3.63 13.71 2.57
C GLU A 151 -4.18 15.12 2.90
N GLU A 152 -5.22 15.23 3.74
CA GLU A 152 -5.82 16.53 4.06
C GLU A 152 -5.01 17.33 5.11
N GLU A 153 -4.18 16.67 5.93
CA GLU A 153 -3.35 17.36 6.93
C GLU A 153 -2.14 18.11 6.31
N GLU A 154 -1.73 17.75 5.09
CA GLU A 154 -0.58 18.39 4.42
C GLU A 154 -0.95 19.66 3.62
N GLU A 155 -2.21 19.85 3.22
CA GLU A 155 -2.66 21.02 2.46
C GLU A 155 -3.13 22.21 3.32
N GLU A 156 -3.31 22.05 4.63
CA GLU A 156 -3.81 23.10 5.54
C GLU A 156 -2.73 23.90 6.31
N GLU A 157 -1.46 23.91 5.91
CA GLU A 157 -0.55 25.01 6.30
C GLU A 157 -0.65 26.14 5.26
N PRO A 158 -1.53 27.15 5.44
CA PRO A 158 -1.58 28.28 4.53
C PRO A 158 -0.20 28.94 4.55
N PRO A 159 0.43 29.17 3.38
CA PRO A 159 1.77 29.73 3.32
C PRO A 159 1.72 31.05 4.06
N LYS A 160 2.40 31.12 5.20
CA LYS A 160 2.58 32.33 6.00
C LYS A 160 3.17 33.37 5.06
N LYS A 161 2.27 34.19 4.49
CA LYS A 161 2.59 35.30 3.59
C LYS A 161 3.48 36.23 4.39
N ARG A 162 4.79 36.03 4.29
CA ARG A 162 5.79 37.01 4.68
C ARG A 162 5.45 38.26 3.91
N MET A 163 4.82 39.22 4.60
CA MET A 163 4.57 40.57 4.13
C MET A 163 5.93 41.22 3.85
N LYS A 164 6.50 40.96 2.67
CA LYS A 164 7.52 41.82 2.10
C LYS A 164 6.82 43.11 1.71
N LYS A 165 6.93 44.04 2.65
CA LYS A 165 6.69 45.47 2.58
C LYS A 165 7.34 46.04 1.30
N SER A 166 6.66 45.89 0.16
CA SER A 166 7.05 46.54 -1.08
C SER A 166 6.40 47.91 -1.07
N MET A 167 7.23 48.92 -0.83
CA MET A 167 6.86 50.32 -0.98
C MET A 167 6.45 50.57 -2.43
N ARG A 168 5.14 50.61 -2.69
CA ARG A 168 4.59 51.14 -3.93
C ARG A 168 4.66 52.67 -3.89
N LYS A 169 5.54 53.19 -4.76
CA LYS A 169 5.52 54.55 -5.32
C LYS A 169 4.12 54.88 -5.86
N PRO A 170 3.67 56.14 -5.78
CA PRO A 170 2.38 56.54 -6.30
C PRO A 170 2.46 56.84 -7.80
N GLU A 171 1.31 56.66 -8.44
CA GLU A 171 0.74 57.57 -9.43
C GLU A 171 1.39 57.61 -10.83
N LEU A 172 0.67 57.02 -11.79
CA LEU A 172 0.17 57.80 -12.91
C LEU A 172 -1.05 57.09 -13.51
N GLU A 173 -2.14 57.83 -13.50
CA GLU A 173 -3.40 57.61 -14.20
C GLU A 173 -3.18 57.17 -15.64
N GLN A 174 -4.09 56.35 -16.18
CA GLN A 174 -4.80 56.61 -17.45
C GLN A 174 -5.87 55.53 -17.72
N PRO A 175 -6.90 55.86 -18.52
CA PRO A 175 -8.29 55.47 -18.22
C PRO A 175 -8.84 54.30 -19.05
N GLU A 176 -9.96 53.80 -18.53
CA GLU A 176 -10.99 52.96 -19.14
C GLU A 176 -10.96 52.80 -20.66
N ARG A 177 -10.91 51.54 -21.13
CA ARG A 177 -11.68 51.11 -22.30
C ARG A 177 -12.27 49.71 -22.10
N ARG A 178 -13.56 49.72 -21.76
CA ARG A 178 -14.55 48.69 -22.06
C ARG A 178 -14.41 48.28 -23.54
N VAL A 179 -14.15 47.00 -23.82
CA VAL A 179 -14.61 46.36 -25.05
C VAL A 179 -15.08 44.95 -24.72
N THR A 180 -16.34 44.72 -25.05
CA THR A 180 -17.11 43.51 -24.87
C THR A 180 -16.76 42.44 -25.90
N ARG A 181 -16.93 41.18 -25.49
CA ARG A 181 -17.72 40.16 -26.22
C ARG A 181 -17.38 39.91 -27.69
N GLY A 182 -16.90 38.69 -27.95
CA GLY A 182 -17.33 37.93 -29.12
C GLY A 182 -16.18 37.39 -29.97
N GLN A 183 -16.19 36.07 -30.11
CA GLN A 183 -15.91 35.33 -31.35
C GLN A 183 -14.60 35.64 -32.11
N ALA A 184 -13.72 34.64 -32.17
CA ALA A 184 -13.26 34.13 -33.46
C ALA A 184 -12.62 32.75 -33.30
N ARG A 185 -13.18 31.80 -34.05
CA ARG A 185 -12.49 30.59 -34.49
C ARG A 185 -11.31 30.97 -35.40
N ALA A 186 -10.30 30.10 -35.43
CA ALA A 186 -9.67 29.52 -36.63
C ALA A 186 -8.14 29.46 -36.53
N ALA A 187 -7.66 28.22 -36.68
CA ALA A 187 -6.50 27.79 -37.46
C ALA A 187 -5.27 28.72 -37.54
N ALA A 188 -4.09 28.19 -37.19
CA ALA A 188 -3.27 27.43 -38.13
C ALA A 188 -1.83 27.25 -37.62
N LYS A 189 -1.24 26.12 -38.05
CA LYS A 189 0.17 25.91 -38.43
C LYS A 189 1.25 25.60 -37.38
N HIS A 190 2.16 24.76 -37.90
CA HIS A 190 3.51 24.39 -37.45
C HIS A 190 3.54 23.38 -36.29
N THR A 191 4.30 22.29 -36.33
CA THR A 191 5.58 22.05 -37.01
C THR A 191 5.86 20.54 -37.01
N GLU A 192 6.31 19.97 -38.12
CA GLU A 192 7.01 18.68 -38.12
C GLU A 192 8.33 18.78 -37.35
N PRO A 193 8.84 17.66 -36.83
CA PRO A 193 10.25 17.38 -37.08
C PRO A 193 10.50 15.93 -37.57
N SER A 194 11.01 15.85 -38.80
CA SER A 194 12.31 15.24 -39.12
C SER A 194 12.60 13.87 -38.50
N ASN A 195 12.13 12.83 -39.18
CA ASN A 195 12.62 11.46 -39.03
C ASN A 195 14.06 11.38 -39.59
N LYS A 196 15.07 11.34 -38.70
CA LYS A 196 16.46 11.07 -39.09
C LYS A 196 16.75 9.58 -38.94
N ASN A 197 16.91 8.94 -40.09
CA ASN A 197 17.68 7.73 -40.28
C ASN A 197 19.11 7.91 -39.75
N ILE A 198 19.55 7.01 -38.89
CA ILE A 198 20.97 6.70 -38.59
C ILE A 198 21.02 5.17 -38.66
N ALA A 199 21.29 4.57 -39.82
CA ALA A 199 22.62 4.36 -40.41
C ALA A 199 23.52 3.56 -39.45
N ALA A 200 23.63 2.27 -39.77
CA ALA A 200 24.55 1.31 -39.22
C ALA A 200 25.99 1.76 -39.42
N GLU A 201 26.84 1.59 -38.41
CA GLU A 201 28.29 1.55 -38.57
C GLU A 201 28.84 0.35 -37.80
N ASP A 202 29.38 -0.59 -38.57
CA ASP A 202 30.38 -1.58 -38.19
C ASP A 202 31.53 -0.93 -37.41
N SER A 203 32.00 -1.60 -36.35
CA SER A 203 33.38 -1.43 -35.91
C SER A 203 33.90 -2.75 -35.32
N ASP A 204 34.51 -3.54 -36.20
CA ASP A 204 35.50 -4.56 -35.86
C ASP A 204 36.77 -3.88 -35.33
N GLU A 205 37.21 -4.24 -34.11
CA GLU A 205 38.59 -4.17 -33.59
C GLU A 205 38.53 -4.74 -32.16
N GLY A 206 39.22 -5.81 -31.76
CA GLY A 206 40.59 -6.19 -32.05
C GLY A 206 41.39 -6.13 -30.74
N GLY A 207 41.79 -7.28 -30.21
CA GLY A 207 42.70 -7.41 -29.05
C GLY A 207 42.03 -8.01 -27.81
N GLY A 208 42.39 -9.18 -27.28
CA GLY A 208 43.69 -9.83 -27.29
C GLY A 208 44.53 -9.37 -26.10
N PHE A 209 44.22 -9.85 -24.90
CA PHE A 209 45.17 -9.91 -23.79
C PHE A 209 45.00 -11.20 -23.00
N LEU A 210 45.87 -12.15 -23.34
CA LEU A 210 46.45 -13.12 -22.42
C LEU A 210 47.47 -12.37 -21.56
N LEU A 211 47.22 -12.28 -20.26
CA LEU A 211 48.26 -12.15 -19.22
C LEU A 211 47.93 -13.22 -18.18
N VAL A 212 48.62 -14.36 -18.27
CA VAL A 212 49.86 -14.67 -17.55
C VAL A 212 49.52 -15.37 -16.24
N GLU A 213 49.77 -16.67 -16.26
CA GLU A 213 50.07 -17.48 -15.09
C GLU A 213 51.27 -16.87 -14.36
N ASP A 214 51.09 -16.53 -13.09
CA ASP A 214 52.14 -16.54 -12.07
C ASP A 214 51.44 -17.15 -10.83
N GLU A 215 51.63 -18.43 -10.52
CA GLU A 215 52.84 -18.99 -9.90
C GLU A 215 53.16 -18.31 -8.55
N GLY A 216 52.72 -18.98 -7.47
CA GLY A 216 53.49 -19.16 -6.24
C GLY A 216 53.79 -17.94 -5.35
N GLY A 217 53.36 -18.00 -4.09
CA GLY A 217 54.13 -17.37 -3.02
C GLY A 217 53.37 -16.97 -1.78
N PHE A 218 53.64 -17.72 -0.70
CA PHE A 218 53.74 -17.22 0.68
C PHE A 218 52.54 -16.46 1.29
N VAL A 219 51.86 -17.11 2.24
CA VAL A 219 51.63 -16.46 3.53
C VAL A 219 52.21 -17.37 4.63
N PRO A 220 53.19 -16.89 5.40
CA PRO A 220 53.80 -17.64 6.48
C PRO A 220 52.80 -17.82 7.63
N GLY A 221 52.94 -18.94 8.34
CA GLY A 221 52.30 -19.15 9.61
C GLY A 221 52.79 -18.14 10.66
N SER A 222 51.83 -17.71 11.47
CA SER A 222 51.94 -17.21 12.83
C SER A 222 50.58 -17.57 13.44
N ASP A 223 50.40 -18.65 14.20
CA ASP A 223 51.09 -18.97 15.45
C ASP A 223 51.37 -17.73 16.28
N ASP A 224 50.32 -17.23 16.93
CA ASP A 224 50.41 -16.58 18.23
C ASP A 224 49.13 -16.86 19.02
N GLU A 225 49.19 -17.96 19.76
CA GLU A 225 48.56 -18.08 21.07
C GLU A 225 48.98 -16.89 21.95
N GLN A 226 48.04 -15.99 22.26
CA GLN A 226 48.06 -15.14 23.46
C GLN A 226 46.61 -14.67 23.65
N GLY A 227 45.89 -15.10 24.67
CA GLY A 227 46.27 -14.99 26.07
C GLY A 227 45.26 -14.04 26.71
N GLY A 228 44.38 -14.58 27.54
CA GLY A 228 43.18 -13.89 28.00
C GLY A 228 43.41 -12.63 28.83
N PHE A 229 42.39 -11.78 28.83
CA PHE A 229 42.13 -10.84 29.91
C PHE A 229 40.64 -10.45 29.88
N LEU A 230 39.80 -11.26 30.51
CA LEU A 230 38.46 -10.82 30.92
C LEU A 230 38.58 -10.30 32.36
N PRO A 231 38.42 -9.00 32.62
CA PRO A 231 38.18 -8.55 33.97
C PRO A 231 36.77 -9.00 34.41
N PRO A 232 36.60 -9.52 35.64
CA PRO A 232 35.27 -9.67 36.23
C PRO A 232 34.82 -8.30 36.73
N SER A 233 33.86 -7.69 36.03
CA SER A 233 33.15 -6.52 36.53
C SER A 233 31.83 -6.95 37.14
N ASP A 234 31.95 -7.32 38.41
CA ASP A 234 30.91 -7.36 39.42
C ASP A 234 30.58 -5.90 39.79
N GLU A 235 29.48 -5.35 39.27
CA GLU A 235 28.86 -4.12 39.79
C GLU A 235 27.33 -4.29 39.85
N GLU A 236 26.92 -4.85 40.98
CA GLU A 236 25.69 -4.57 41.71
C GLU A 236 25.31 -3.08 41.65
N ILE A 237 24.35 -2.72 40.78
CA ILE A 237 23.76 -1.36 40.75
C ILE A 237 22.27 -1.46 41.11
N GLY A 238 22.06 -1.20 42.39
CA GLY A 238 20.87 -0.74 43.11
C GLY A 238 19.56 -0.51 42.37
N ASP A 239 18.54 -1.20 42.88
CA ASP A 239 17.15 -0.78 42.94
C ASP A 239 17.00 0.70 43.32
N ALA A 240 16.58 1.53 42.37
CA ALA A 240 16.00 2.84 42.64
C ALA A 240 14.52 2.81 42.23
N GLN A 241 13.67 2.44 43.20
CA GLN A 241 12.25 2.78 43.19
C GLN A 241 12.12 4.31 43.18
N ASP A 242 11.79 4.90 42.03
CA ASP A 242 11.35 6.28 41.96
C ASP A 242 9.83 6.33 41.80
N GLY A 243 9.17 6.59 42.93
CA GLY A 243 7.74 6.81 43.00
C GLY A 243 7.41 8.22 42.56
N PHE A 244 6.88 8.37 41.35
CA PHE A 244 6.24 9.61 40.93
C PHE A 244 4.76 9.61 41.29
N ASP A 245 4.52 10.14 42.49
CA ASP A 245 3.27 10.80 42.90
C ASP A 245 3.03 12.01 41.99
N SER A 246 1.88 12.05 41.29
CA SER A 246 1.45 13.26 40.59
C SER A 246 -0.07 13.41 40.66
N ASP A 247 -0.48 14.02 41.76
CA ASP A 247 -1.30 15.24 41.80
C ASP A 247 -2.53 15.28 40.87
N ARG A 248 -3.54 14.62 41.40
CA ARG A 248 -4.97 14.84 41.23
C ARG A 248 -5.33 16.35 41.27
N TYR A 249 -5.52 16.96 40.11
CA TYR A 249 -6.26 18.22 40.00
C TYR A 249 -7.77 17.95 40.05
N SER A 250 -8.35 18.14 41.23
CA SER A 250 -9.78 18.38 41.40
C SER A 250 -10.03 19.87 41.24
N ASP A 251 -10.61 20.26 40.10
CA ASP A 251 -11.26 21.57 39.94
C ASP A 251 -12.77 21.30 39.89
N ASP A 252 -13.35 21.24 41.09
CA ASP A 252 -14.74 21.60 41.32
C ASP A 252 -14.82 23.13 41.32
N ASP A 253 -15.81 23.67 40.60
CA ASP A 253 -16.48 24.98 40.78
C ASP A 253 -16.62 25.75 39.44
N ASP A 254 -17.82 25.75 38.86
CA ASP A 254 -18.80 26.80 39.14
C ASP A 254 -19.93 26.79 38.08
N ALA A 255 -21.11 27.13 38.57
CA ALA A 255 -22.41 26.95 37.98
C ALA A 255 -22.80 28.01 36.93
N SER A 256 -23.92 27.68 36.26
CA SER A 256 -24.86 28.58 35.56
C SER A 256 -24.65 28.83 34.06
N SER A 257 -25.41 28.10 33.25
CA SER A 257 -26.49 28.76 32.50
C SER A 257 -27.49 27.76 31.95
N VAL A 258 -28.73 27.96 32.38
CA VAL A 258 -29.95 27.33 31.89
C VAL A 258 -30.18 27.69 30.42
N SER A 259 -30.39 26.69 29.58
CA SER A 259 -31.08 26.82 28.29
C SER A 259 -31.80 25.52 28.00
N GLU A 260 -33.05 25.49 28.45
CA GLU A 260 -34.09 24.53 28.16
C GLU A 260 -34.45 24.61 26.66
N SER A 261 -34.17 23.53 25.90
CA SER A 261 -34.85 23.14 24.66
C SER A 261 -34.32 21.78 24.21
N GLY A 262 -35.17 20.76 24.21
CA GLY A 262 -34.76 19.35 24.11
C GLY A 262 -34.46 18.83 22.70
N ALA A 263 -33.59 17.81 22.66
CA ALA A 263 -33.57 16.65 21.76
C ALA A 263 -32.51 15.66 22.29
N PRO A 264 -32.68 14.33 22.16
CA PRO A 264 -31.76 13.36 22.75
C PRO A 264 -30.50 13.24 21.88
N THR A 265 -29.35 13.61 22.44
CA THR A 265 -28.03 13.42 21.83
C THR A 265 -27.25 12.42 22.67
N GLU A 266 -27.03 11.22 22.13
CA GLU A 266 -26.17 10.19 22.76
C GLU A 266 -24.68 10.45 22.49
N SER A 267 -23.89 9.84 23.36
CA SER A 267 -22.61 10.30 23.92
C SER A 267 -21.36 9.99 23.10
N LYS A 268 -20.42 10.94 23.10
CA LYS A 268 -19.02 10.80 22.64
C LYS A 268 -18.25 9.77 23.49
N PRO A 269 -17.56 8.78 22.89
CA PRO A 269 -16.61 7.94 23.63
C PRO A 269 -15.21 8.57 23.65
N THR A 270 -14.67 8.62 24.86
CA THR A 270 -13.33 9.04 25.22
C THR A 270 -12.29 7.99 24.79
N ARG A 271 -11.30 8.47 24.03
CA ARG A 271 -10.13 7.78 23.50
C ARG A 271 -9.31 7.14 24.64
N SER A 272 -9.38 5.82 24.78
CA SER A 272 -8.55 5.04 25.70
C SER A 272 -7.13 4.89 25.14
N ARG A 273 -6.16 5.52 25.80
CA ARG A 273 -4.72 5.25 25.68
C ARG A 273 -4.46 3.79 26.01
N THR A 274 -4.06 2.99 25.03
CA THR A 274 -3.43 1.69 25.26
C THR A 274 -2.03 1.91 25.84
N LYS A 275 -1.75 1.18 26.91
CA LYS A 275 -0.48 1.19 27.63
C LYS A 275 0.67 0.84 26.69
N LYS A 276 1.68 1.70 26.74
CA LYS A 276 3.05 1.45 26.30
C LYS A 276 3.61 0.37 27.24
N ASP A 277 3.54 -0.89 26.81
CA ASP A 277 4.33 -1.98 27.37
C ASP A 277 5.74 -1.81 26.81
N GLU A 278 6.66 -1.37 27.66
CA GLU A 278 8.09 -1.44 27.40
C GLU A 278 8.51 -2.91 27.58
N LEU A 279 8.50 -3.65 26.47
CA LEU A 279 9.24 -4.88 26.36
C LEU A 279 10.62 -4.53 25.82
N ASP A 280 11.60 -4.48 26.74
CA ASP A 280 13.00 -4.75 26.46
C ASP A 280 13.11 -6.19 25.96
N ALA A 281 12.77 -6.39 24.68
CA ALA A 281 13.14 -7.58 23.96
C ALA A 281 14.58 -7.36 23.49
N ASP A 282 15.53 -7.97 24.21
CA ASP A 282 16.77 -8.45 23.60
C ASP A 282 16.35 -9.37 22.44
N VAL A 283 16.19 -8.77 21.26
CA VAL A 283 15.94 -9.51 20.02
C VAL A 283 17.26 -10.16 19.68
N ASP A 284 17.44 -11.39 20.15
CA ASP A 284 18.30 -12.36 19.47
C ASP A 284 17.94 -12.27 17.99
N MET A 285 18.80 -11.63 17.20
CA MET A 285 18.69 -11.59 15.75
C MET A 285 19.06 -12.98 15.25
N ASP A 286 18.16 -13.93 15.48
CA ASP A 286 18.17 -15.20 14.79
C ASP A 286 18.22 -14.90 13.28
N ASP A 287 19.11 -15.61 12.58
CA ASP A 287 19.51 -15.51 11.17
C ASP A 287 18.35 -15.63 10.14
N ASP A 288 17.10 -15.56 10.59
CA ASP A 288 15.88 -15.80 9.81
C ASP A 288 15.28 -14.51 9.20
N TRP A 289 16.10 -13.47 9.09
CA TRP A 289 15.71 -12.20 8.44
C TRP A 289 15.40 -12.40 6.96
N GLU A 290 16.05 -13.36 6.28
CA GLU A 290 15.77 -13.69 4.88
C GLU A 290 14.31 -14.12 4.65
N ASN A 291 13.69 -14.77 5.64
CA ASN A 291 12.31 -15.26 5.54
C ASN A 291 11.25 -14.20 5.89
N ASN A 292 11.64 -13.15 6.62
CA ASN A 292 10.74 -12.07 7.05
C ASN A 292 10.80 -10.83 6.15
N ILE A 293 11.65 -10.81 5.12
CA ILE A 293 11.64 -9.71 4.15
C ILE A 293 10.33 -9.79 3.35
N PRO A 294 9.46 -8.77 3.42
CA PRO A 294 8.26 -8.75 2.60
C PRO A 294 8.67 -8.87 1.13
N ARG A 295 8.17 -9.94 0.48
CA ARG A 295 8.55 -10.30 -0.89
C ARG A 295 8.24 -9.19 -1.89
N SER A 296 7.23 -8.36 -1.58
CA SER A 296 6.77 -7.22 -2.38
C SER A 296 6.62 -5.98 -1.51
N LEU A 297 7.07 -4.83 -2.01
CA LEU A 297 6.85 -3.53 -1.39
C LEU A 297 5.38 -3.11 -1.53
N THR A 298 4.83 -2.46 -0.51
CA THR A 298 3.51 -1.81 -0.64
C THR A 298 3.59 -0.65 -1.64
N VAL A 299 2.45 -0.24 -2.20
CA VAL A 299 2.41 0.88 -3.19
C VAL A 299 2.98 2.17 -2.60
N ARG A 300 2.73 2.43 -1.31
CA ARG A 300 3.27 3.59 -0.58
C ARG A 300 4.79 3.49 -0.44
N GLN A 301 5.29 2.36 0.07
CA GLN A 301 6.73 2.12 0.20
C GLN A 301 7.43 2.21 -1.16
N LEU A 302 6.84 1.65 -2.21
CA LEU A 302 7.42 1.74 -3.56
C LEU A 302 7.48 3.19 -4.06
N LYS A 303 6.46 4.01 -3.78
CA LYS A 303 6.46 5.44 -4.12
C LYS A 303 7.55 6.20 -3.38
N GLU A 304 7.69 5.97 -2.08
CA GLU A 304 8.72 6.61 -1.25
C GLU A 304 10.14 6.13 -1.61
N ALA A 305 10.31 4.83 -1.79
CA ALA A 305 11.54 4.23 -2.30
C ALA A 305 11.93 4.83 -3.66
N ARG A 306 10.97 5.05 -4.57
CA ARG A 306 11.22 5.67 -5.88
C ARG A 306 11.68 7.12 -5.76
N LEU A 307 11.07 7.90 -4.86
CA LEU A 307 11.49 9.27 -4.58
C LEU A 307 12.93 9.31 -4.05
N ALA A 308 13.27 8.44 -3.09
CA ALA A 308 14.62 8.34 -2.55
C ALA A 308 15.63 7.82 -3.59
N PHE A 309 15.26 6.81 -4.38
CA PHE A 309 16.10 6.25 -5.45
C PHE A 309 16.45 7.29 -6.50
N ALA A 310 15.52 8.19 -6.84
CA ALA A 310 15.76 9.28 -7.79
C ALA A 310 16.85 10.25 -7.33
N LEU A 311 17.08 10.41 -6.02
CA LEU A 311 18.11 11.30 -5.47
C LEU A 311 19.54 10.89 -5.88
N PHE A 312 19.76 9.60 -6.16
CA PHE A 312 21.04 9.09 -6.62
C PHE A 312 21.35 9.37 -8.10
N PHE A 313 20.36 9.83 -8.88
CA PHE A 313 20.50 10.08 -10.31
C PHE A 313 20.22 11.55 -10.66
N PRO A 314 21.25 12.42 -10.62
CA PRO A 314 21.08 13.83 -10.95
C PRO A 314 20.48 14.03 -12.34
N GLY A 315 19.40 14.81 -12.43
CA GLY A 315 18.72 15.13 -13.68
C GLY A 315 17.64 14.13 -14.10
N VAL A 316 17.36 13.11 -13.29
CA VAL A 316 16.21 12.21 -13.48
C VAL A 316 15.09 12.61 -12.51
N ASP A 317 13.88 12.72 -13.03
CA ASP A 317 12.69 12.98 -12.21
C ASP A 317 12.20 11.67 -11.57
N ALA A 318 11.67 11.73 -10.35
CA ALA A 318 11.06 10.58 -9.68
C ALA A 318 9.91 9.95 -10.49
N ASN A 319 9.23 10.74 -11.32
CA ASN A 319 8.16 10.25 -12.19
C ASN A 319 8.65 9.62 -13.50
N ASP A 320 9.97 9.62 -13.76
CA ASP A 320 10.51 9.04 -14.98
C ASP A 320 10.39 7.50 -14.95
N PRO A 321 9.74 6.86 -15.96
CA PRO A 321 9.69 5.41 -16.08
C PRO A 321 11.09 4.77 -16.26
N SER A 322 12.09 5.53 -16.70
CA SER A 322 13.47 5.03 -16.85
C SER A 322 14.10 4.59 -15.53
N LEU A 323 13.63 5.13 -14.40
CA LEU A 323 14.09 4.72 -13.06
C LEU A 323 13.85 3.24 -12.78
N ASN A 324 12.77 2.64 -13.31
CA ASN A 324 12.48 1.21 -13.11
C ASN A 324 13.53 0.30 -13.77
N THR A 325 14.24 0.81 -14.78
CA THR A 325 15.29 0.08 -15.50
C THR A 325 16.70 0.44 -15.06
N ARG A 326 16.84 1.50 -14.25
CA ARG A 326 18.14 1.95 -13.73
C ARG A 326 18.54 1.12 -12.52
N ARG A 327 19.85 0.99 -12.35
CA ARG A 327 20.46 0.25 -11.25
C ARG A 327 21.44 1.18 -10.55
N LEU A 328 21.43 1.13 -9.23
CA LEU A 328 22.34 1.87 -8.37
C LEU A 328 23.63 1.05 -8.23
N GLY A 329 24.71 1.55 -8.81
CA GLY A 329 26.03 0.95 -8.73
C GLY A 329 26.98 1.76 -7.83
N THR A 330 28.24 1.33 -7.81
CA THR A 330 29.29 1.98 -7.02
C THR A 330 29.51 3.44 -7.39
N LYS A 331 29.31 3.81 -8.67
CA LYS A 331 29.50 5.18 -9.18
C LYS A 331 28.48 6.14 -8.60
N GLU A 332 27.21 5.73 -8.58
CA GLU A 332 26.09 6.55 -8.10
C GLU A 332 26.17 6.73 -6.57
N VAL A 333 26.48 5.66 -5.83
CA VAL A 333 26.67 5.73 -4.36
C VAL A 333 27.88 6.62 -4.03
N GLN A 334 29.00 6.47 -4.74
CA GLN A 334 30.18 7.32 -4.54
C GLN A 334 29.88 8.80 -4.85
N GLN A 335 29.07 9.07 -5.88
CA GLN A 335 28.65 10.42 -6.21
C GLN A 335 27.77 11.03 -5.10
N ALA A 336 26.83 10.26 -4.54
CA ALA A 336 26.00 10.69 -3.43
C ALA A 336 26.84 10.95 -2.16
N ALA A 337 27.73 10.03 -1.80
CA ALA A 337 28.65 10.19 -0.67
C ALA A 337 29.51 11.46 -0.80
N LYS A 338 30.02 11.73 -2.01
CA LYS A 338 30.77 12.95 -2.32
C LYS A 338 29.92 14.21 -2.16
N ALA A 339 28.64 14.17 -2.52
CA ALA A 339 27.72 15.30 -2.31
C ALA A 339 27.45 15.56 -0.83
N LEU A 340 27.41 14.50 0.00
CA LEU A 340 27.26 14.56 1.46
C LEU A 340 28.57 14.88 2.19
N LYS A 341 29.71 14.92 1.48
CA LYS A 341 31.07 15.08 2.02
C LYS A 341 31.50 13.93 2.94
N GLU A 342 30.99 12.73 2.68
CA GLU A 342 31.38 11.50 3.36
C GLU A 342 32.48 10.78 2.57
N ASN A 343 33.43 10.20 3.29
CA ASN A 343 34.56 9.47 2.69
C ASN A 343 34.32 7.96 2.85
N LEU A 344 33.49 7.39 1.99
CA LEU A 344 33.32 5.94 1.88
C LEU A 344 34.38 5.36 0.94
N THR A 345 35.03 4.27 1.35
CA THR A 345 35.96 3.58 0.45
C THR A 345 35.19 2.79 -0.61
N LEU A 346 35.81 2.54 -1.76
CA LEU A 346 35.19 1.72 -2.80
C LEU A 346 34.85 0.31 -2.31
N ASN A 347 35.66 -0.23 -1.39
CA ASN A 347 35.44 -1.54 -0.79
C ASN A 347 34.16 -1.56 0.07
N ASP A 348 33.99 -0.55 0.93
CA ASP A 348 32.80 -0.43 1.77
C ASP A 348 31.53 -0.30 0.91
N ILE A 349 31.60 0.47 -0.18
CA ILE A 349 30.46 0.62 -1.10
C ILE A 349 30.14 -0.71 -1.79
N SER A 350 31.13 -1.45 -2.26
CA SER A 350 30.90 -2.77 -2.87
C SER A 350 30.35 -3.78 -1.87
N GLU A 351 30.81 -3.74 -0.63
CA GLU A 351 30.33 -4.61 0.45
C GLU A 351 28.87 -4.29 0.79
N MET A 352 28.54 -3.01 0.99
CA MET A 352 27.16 -2.56 1.22
C MET A 352 26.23 -2.98 0.08
N LEU A 353 26.64 -2.80 -1.18
CA LEU A 353 25.82 -3.21 -2.32
C LEU A 353 25.70 -4.74 -2.42
N SER A 354 26.75 -5.50 -2.09
CA SER A 354 26.74 -6.96 -2.11
C SER A 354 25.78 -7.57 -1.11
N MET A 355 25.49 -6.89 0.02
CA MET A 355 24.53 -7.38 1.02
C MET A 355 23.08 -7.37 0.50
N PHE A 356 22.76 -6.48 -0.45
CA PHE A 356 21.38 -6.28 -0.92
C PHE A 356 21.19 -6.59 -2.41
N SER A 357 22.27 -6.78 -3.17
CA SER A 357 22.23 -7.07 -4.60
C SER A 357 21.92 -8.54 -4.88
N SER A 358 20.84 -8.77 -5.62
CA SER A 358 20.49 -10.05 -6.22
C SER A 358 21.24 -10.32 -7.54
N ALA A 359 21.92 -9.31 -8.10
CA ALA A 359 22.50 -9.39 -9.43
C ALA A 359 24.02 -9.63 -9.43
N PRO A 360 24.55 -10.28 -10.48
CA PRO A 360 25.95 -10.69 -10.54
C PRO A 360 26.94 -9.52 -10.69
N ASP A 361 26.46 -8.35 -11.09
CA ASP A 361 27.23 -7.11 -11.23
C ASP A 361 27.31 -6.30 -9.93
N GLY A 362 26.63 -6.75 -8.86
CA GLY A 362 26.62 -6.07 -7.56
C GLY A 362 25.88 -4.72 -7.58
N SER A 363 25.03 -4.46 -8.57
CA SER A 363 24.17 -3.27 -8.58
C SER A 363 22.78 -3.60 -8.03
N ILE A 364 22.14 -2.63 -7.38
CA ILE A 364 20.79 -2.80 -6.80
C ILE A 364 19.75 -2.08 -7.66
N GLY A 365 18.64 -2.74 -7.99
CA GLY A 365 17.50 -2.12 -8.68
C GLY A 365 16.59 -1.36 -7.71
N LEU A 366 15.52 -0.76 -8.24
CA LEU A 366 14.53 -0.02 -7.44
C LEU A 366 13.85 -0.90 -6.39
N GLU A 367 13.54 -2.16 -6.74
CA GLU A 367 12.89 -3.10 -5.81
C GLU A 367 13.84 -3.54 -4.69
N GLU A 368 15.10 -3.89 -5.00
CA GLU A 368 16.10 -4.18 -3.96
C GLU A 368 16.33 -2.98 -3.05
N PHE A 369 16.46 -1.78 -3.63
CA PHE A 369 16.63 -0.54 -2.87
C PHE A 369 15.44 -0.28 -1.94
N GLY A 370 14.22 -0.48 -2.40
CA GLY A 370 13.03 -0.30 -1.55
C GLY A 370 12.97 -1.31 -0.42
N ARG A 371 13.32 -2.59 -0.65
CA ARG A 371 13.41 -3.60 0.42
C ARG A 371 14.46 -3.20 1.47
N MET A 372 15.63 -2.75 1.01
CA MET A 372 16.69 -2.22 1.88
C MET A 372 16.19 -1.03 2.71
N ALA A 373 15.48 -0.09 2.11
CA ALA A 373 14.95 1.09 2.81
C ALA A 373 13.93 0.70 3.91
N VAL A 374 13.05 -0.26 3.64
CA VAL A 374 12.11 -0.79 4.65
C VAL A 374 12.84 -1.50 5.78
N MET A 375 13.84 -2.34 5.46
CA MET A 375 14.65 -3.02 6.48
C MET A 375 15.38 -2.03 7.39
N ALA A 376 15.89 -0.95 6.82
CA ALA A 376 16.54 0.13 7.56
C ALA A 376 15.54 1.08 8.27
N ARG A 377 14.22 0.85 8.15
CA ARG A 377 13.15 1.73 8.66
C ARG A 377 13.30 3.18 8.20
N LEU A 378 13.74 3.37 6.96
CA LEU A 378 13.86 4.69 6.33
C LEU A 378 12.55 5.17 5.70
N ILE A 379 11.63 4.24 5.44
CA ILE A 379 10.29 4.44 4.86
C ILE A 379 9.26 3.55 5.56
#